data_AF-G2KMP7-F1
#
_entry.id   AF-G2KMP7-F1
#
_cell.length_a   1.000
_cell.length_b   1.000
_cell.length_c   1.000
_cell.angle_alpha   90.00
_cell.angle_beta   90.00
_cell.angle_gamma   90.00
#
_symmetry.space_group_name_H-M   'P 1'
#
loop_
_entity.id
_entity.type
_entity.pdbx_description
1 polymer ?
#
loop_
_entity_poly.entity_id
_entity_poly.type
_entity_poly.pdbx_seq_one_letter_code
_entity_poly.pdbx_strand_id
1 'polypeptide(L)'
;MIRTIRLFAVLALLAGVSAPALASVEPDYDPSKPRVTTPWYGMMTAANQKADMTFITGMRPHHAGALTMSTEYLAHPDAANATLKQLARGIIHNQTFEISMLDKVESHIDDFSFTGDRPVRGQIATRGLAQQQQFKRAPMPGPLDMWAGSRAVSAEDVRFAKAMIIHHEGALDMANAYLADPNANNGYLKLMSLDILRDQEMEIDLMKSIIGKYKGNPNDIKIDPSMVHGMDHMMHGSAAQAAPEKSQHHH
;
A
#
# COMPACT_ATOMS: atom_id res chain seq x y z
N MET A 1 -18.38 29.32 -65.17
CA MET A 1 -18.80 28.03 -64.60
C MET A 1 -17.71 27.57 -63.63
N ILE A 2 -18.14 27.19 -62.41
CA ILE A 2 -17.42 26.37 -61.41
C ILE A 2 -16.36 27.09 -60.54
N ARG A 3 -16.70 27.12 -59.24
CA ARG A 3 -15.98 27.55 -58.03
C ARG A 3 -14.80 26.62 -57.74
N THR A 4 -13.79 27.08 -56.98
CA THR A 4 -13.31 26.44 -55.72
C THR A 4 -12.18 27.27 -55.06
N ILE A 5 -12.42 27.76 -53.83
CA ILE A 5 -11.91 27.30 -52.52
C ILE A 5 -10.55 27.93 -52.14
N ARG A 6 -10.62 28.86 -51.18
CA ARG A 6 -9.46 29.42 -50.44
C ARG A 6 -8.91 28.34 -49.52
N LEU A 7 -7.63 27.96 -49.68
CA LEU A 7 -6.89 27.20 -48.67
C LEU A 7 -6.51 28.14 -47.52
N PHE A 8 -7.07 27.92 -46.33
CA PHE A 8 -6.49 28.40 -45.09
C PHE A 8 -5.43 27.40 -44.64
N ALA A 9 -4.16 27.82 -44.62
CA ALA A 9 -3.09 27.08 -43.95
C ALA A 9 -3.24 27.28 -42.44
N VAL A 10 -3.72 26.26 -41.73
CA VAL A 10 -3.65 26.20 -40.27
C VAL A 10 -2.29 25.62 -39.90
N LEU A 11 -1.42 26.48 -39.40
CA LEU A 11 -0.16 26.10 -38.77
C LEU A 11 -0.47 25.49 -37.40
N ALA A 12 -0.45 24.16 -37.28
CA ALA A 12 -0.61 23.49 -35.99
C ALA A 12 0.73 23.56 -35.21
N LEU A 13 0.76 24.39 -34.17
CA LEU A 13 1.80 24.35 -33.14
C LEU A 13 1.67 23.03 -32.37
N LEU A 14 2.61 22.09 -32.57
CA LEU A 14 2.78 20.94 -31.69
C LEU A 14 3.51 21.40 -30.41
N ALA A 15 2.76 21.88 -29.43
CA ALA A 15 3.25 21.97 -28.06
C ALA A 15 3.30 20.54 -27.49
N GLY A 16 4.51 20.00 -27.38
CA GLY A 16 4.78 18.75 -26.68
C GLY A 16 4.54 18.93 -25.18
N VAL A 17 3.29 18.79 -24.76
CA VAL A 17 2.94 18.60 -23.36
C VAL A 17 2.94 17.10 -23.14
N SER A 18 4.02 16.58 -22.57
CA SER A 18 4.01 15.26 -21.94
C SER A 18 3.01 15.32 -20.79
N ALA A 19 1.76 14.93 -21.07
CA ALA A 19 0.76 14.73 -20.05
C ALA A 19 1.37 13.77 -19.02
N PRO A 20 1.32 14.08 -17.71
CA PRO A 20 1.64 13.06 -16.72
C PRO A 20 0.69 11.90 -17.02
N ALA A 21 1.19 10.68 -16.86
CA ALA A 21 0.35 9.50 -16.78
C ALA A 21 -0.62 9.66 -15.60
N LEU A 22 -1.67 10.45 -15.80
CA LEU A 22 -2.94 10.28 -15.15
C LEU A 22 -3.32 8.86 -15.52
N ALA A 23 -2.97 7.96 -14.60
CA ALA A 23 -3.47 6.61 -14.53
C ALA A 23 -4.92 6.65 -15.00
N SER A 24 -5.23 5.82 -15.99
CA SER A 24 -6.57 5.57 -16.48
C SER A 24 -7.46 5.18 -15.30
N VAL A 25 -8.04 6.17 -14.64
CA VAL A 25 -9.17 6.02 -13.76
C VAL A 25 -10.36 5.84 -14.71
N GLU A 26 -10.94 4.65 -14.72
CA GLU A 26 -12.12 4.37 -15.52
C GLU A 26 -13.21 5.41 -15.19
N PRO A 27 -14.07 5.79 -16.17
CA PRO A 27 -15.07 6.85 -16.00
C PRO A 27 -16.07 6.66 -14.84
N ASP A 28 -16.07 5.50 -14.21
CA ASP A 28 -16.99 5.03 -13.17
C ASP A 28 -16.30 4.66 -11.84
N TYR A 29 -15.18 5.32 -11.51
CA TYR A 29 -14.46 5.17 -10.25
C TYR A 29 -15.39 5.26 -9.02
N ASP A 30 -15.54 4.12 -8.34
CA ASP A 30 -16.32 3.96 -7.11
C ASP A 30 -15.39 3.39 -6.02
N PRO A 31 -15.04 4.18 -4.99
CA PRO A 31 -14.12 3.76 -3.92
C PRO A 31 -14.70 2.65 -3.03
N SER A 32 -15.99 2.31 -3.17
CA SER A 32 -16.64 1.20 -2.46
C SER A 32 -16.60 -0.14 -3.22
N LYS A 33 -16.10 -0.14 -4.46
CA LYS A 33 -16.00 -1.34 -5.31
C LYS A 33 -14.54 -1.77 -5.52
N PRO A 34 -14.27 -3.07 -5.67
CA PRO A 34 -12.93 -3.56 -6.01
C PRO A 34 -12.47 -2.95 -7.35
N ARG A 35 -11.27 -2.34 -7.37
CA ARG A 35 -10.69 -1.74 -8.57
C ARG A 35 -10.61 -2.78 -9.70
N VAL A 36 -11.21 -2.47 -10.86
CA VAL A 36 -10.98 -3.27 -12.08
C VAL A 36 -9.66 -2.81 -12.68
N THR A 37 -8.62 -3.61 -12.54
CA THR A 37 -7.30 -3.24 -13.07
C THR A 37 -7.20 -3.57 -14.54
N THR A 38 -6.83 -2.59 -15.36
CA THR A 38 -6.81 -2.68 -16.82
C THR A 38 -5.51 -3.19 -17.46
N PRO A 39 -4.48 -3.69 -16.74
CA PRO A 39 -3.54 -4.60 -17.41
C PRO A 39 -3.11 -5.76 -16.50
N TRP A 40 -3.86 -6.86 -16.56
CA TRP A 40 -3.40 -8.15 -16.04
C TRP A 40 -2.19 -8.69 -16.82
N TYR A 41 -1.88 -8.09 -17.98
CA TYR A 41 -0.69 -8.33 -18.79
C TYR A 41 0.09 -7.04 -18.95
N GLY A 42 1.42 -7.13 -18.91
CA GLY A 42 2.31 -5.97 -19.09
C GLY A 42 3.59 -6.34 -19.83
N MET A 43 4.33 -5.31 -20.22
CA MET A 43 5.73 -5.46 -20.64
C MET A 43 6.59 -5.38 -19.40
N MET A 44 7.41 -6.41 -19.17
CA MET A 44 8.27 -6.55 -18.01
C MET A 44 9.73 -6.54 -18.45
N THR A 45 10.59 -5.85 -17.72
CA THR A 45 12.06 -6.01 -17.80
C THR A 45 12.56 -6.64 -16.51
N ALA A 46 13.82 -7.11 -16.50
CA ALA A 46 14.44 -7.61 -15.27
C ALA A 46 14.44 -6.56 -14.14
N ALA A 47 14.61 -5.28 -14.48
CA ALA A 47 14.54 -4.18 -13.51
C ALA A 47 13.13 -4.01 -12.93
N ASN A 48 12.09 -4.11 -13.77
CA ASN A 48 10.70 -4.04 -13.30
C ASN A 48 10.36 -5.21 -12.38
N GLN A 49 10.74 -6.44 -12.77
CA GLN A 49 10.55 -7.64 -11.95
C GLN A 49 11.24 -7.49 -10.59
N LYS A 50 12.48 -6.99 -10.57
CA LYS A 50 13.22 -6.76 -9.32
C LYS A 50 12.50 -5.76 -8.42
N ALA A 51 11.99 -4.64 -8.95
CA ALA A 51 11.27 -3.64 -8.19
C ALA A 51 9.97 -4.21 -7.57
N ASP A 52 9.19 -4.92 -8.38
CA ASP A 52 7.96 -5.60 -7.95
C ASP A 52 8.24 -6.66 -6.87
N MET A 53 9.24 -7.51 -7.08
CA MET A 53 9.63 -8.53 -6.11
C MET A 53 10.14 -7.92 -4.80
N THR A 54 10.87 -6.80 -4.85
CA THR A 54 11.31 -6.08 -3.64
C THR A 54 10.11 -5.61 -2.82
N PHE A 55 9.10 -5.02 -3.47
CA PHE A 55 7.86 -4.61 -2.79
C PHE A 55 7.08 -5.81 -2.23
N ILE A 56 6.91 -6.88 -3.01
CA ILE A 56 6.15 -8.06 -2.59
C ILE A 56 6.80 -8.76 -1.39
N THR A 57 8.11 -9.01 -1.48
CA THR A 57 8.88 -9.69 -0.43
C THR A 57 9.01 -8.87 0.85
N GLY A 58 8.88 -7.55 0.79
CA GLY A 58 8.77 -6.68 1.96
C GLY A 58 7.34 -6.59 2.53
N MET A 59 6.35 -6.27 1.67
CA MET A 59 4.98 -6.00 2.11
C MET A 59 4.24 -7.25 2.61
N ARG A 60 4.54 -8.44 2.08
CA ARG A 60 3.90 -9.69 2.51
C ARG A 60 4.19 -10.04 3.98
N PRO A 61 5.44 -10.19 4.44
CA PRO A 61 5.72 -10.44 5.85
C PRO A 61 5.27 -9.30 6.76
N HIS A 62 5.30 -8.05 6.26
CA HIS A 62 4.75 -6.90 6.97
C HIS A 62 3.24 -7.07 7.22
N HIS A 63 2.45 -7.38 6.19
CA HIS A 63 1.01 -7.64 6.39
C HIS A 63 0.74 -8.83 7.31
N ALA A 64 1.55 -9.89 7.21
CA ALA A 64 1.45 -11.02 8.14
C ALA A 64 1.72 -10.59 9.60
N GLY A 65 2.61 -9.62 9.82
CA GLY A 65 2.84 -8.98 11.12
C GLY A 65 1.58 -8.34 11.69
N ALA A 66 0.89 -7.51 10.91
CA ALA A 66 -0.37 -6.88 11.32
C ALA A 66 -1.49 -7.90 11.65
N LEU A 67 -1.56 -9.03 10.94
CA LEU A 67 -2.47 -10.14 11.26
C LEU A 67 -2.17 -10.70 12.66
N THR A 68 -0.89 -10.96 12.96
CA THR A 68 -0.44 -11.44 14.28
C THR A 68 -0.78 -10.44 15.38
N MET A 69 -0.38 -9.18 15.21
CA MET A 69 -0.66 -8.09 16.18
C MET A 69 -2.16 -7.95 16.46
N SER A 70 -2.99 -7.99 15.41
CA SER A 70 -4.44 -7.88 15.53
C SER A 70 -5.06 -9.08 16.24
N THR A 71 -4.53 -10.29 15.99
CA THR A 71 -4.98 -11.52 16.64
C THR A 71 -4.62 -11.53 18.13
N GLU A 72 -3.39 -11.13 18.48
CA GLU A 72 -2.93 -11.01 19.86
C GLU A 72 -3.78 -10.00 20.64
N TYR A 73 -4.03 -8.83 20.06
CA TYR A 73 -4.90 -7.81 20.66
C TYR A 73 -6.33 -8.32 20.88
N LEU A 74 -6.92 -9.02 19.92
CA LEU A 74 -8.26 -9.58 20.05
C LEU A 74 -8.35 -10.65 21.14
N ALA A 75 -7.26 -11.38 21.40
CA ALA A 75 -7.16 -12.40 22.44
C ALA A 75 -6.84 -11.84 23.84
N HIS A 76 -6.33 -10.60 23.92
CA HIS A 76 -5.90 -10.03 25.20
C HIS A 76 -7.11 -9.71 26.11
N PRO A 77 -7.11 -10.14 27.39
CA PRO A 77 -8.25 -9.94 28.31
C PRO A 77 -8.55 -8.46 28.57
N ASP A 78 -7.52 -7.61 28.57
CA ASP A 78 -7.66 -6.18 28.80
C ASP A 78 -7.97 -5.36 27.53
N ALA A 79 -8.09 -6.00 26.36
CA ALA A 79 -8.59 -5.32 25.16
C ALA A 79 -10.08 -5.00 25.37
N ALA A 80 -10.41 -3.72 25.52
CA ALA A 80 -11.72 -3.29 25.98
C ALA A 80 -12.49 -2.44 24.96
N ASN A 81 -11.78 -1.79 24.03
CA ASN A 81 -12.39 -0.88 23.08
C ASN A 81 -13.03 -1.61 21.89
N ALA A 82 -14.37 -1.52 21.77
CA ALA A 82 -15.11 -2.23 20.73
C ALA A 82 -14.75 -1.75 19.30
N THR A 83 -14.53 -0.44 19.13
CA THR A 83 -14.13 0.16 17.85
C THR A 83 -12.76 -0.37 17.41
N LEU A 84 -11.81 -0.47 18.33
CA LEU A 84 -10.47 -0.97 18.04
C LEU A 84 -10.48 -2.48 17.76
N LYS A 85 -11.33 -3.25 18.44
CA LYS A 85 -11.58 -4.67 18.09
C LYS A 85 -12.21 -4.83 16.71
N GLN A 86 -13.11 -3.94 16.31
CA GLN A 86 -13.68 -3.93 14.97
C GLN A 86 -12.62 -3.59 13.92
N LEU A 87 -11.79 -2.58 14.20
CA LEU A 87 -10.64 -2.23 13.36
C LEU A 87 -9.70 -3.45 13.20
N ALA A 88 -9.29 -4.09 14.28
CA ALA A 88 -8.41 -5.26 14.24
C ALA A 88 -8.97 -6.42 13.38
N ARG A 89 -10.28 -6.69 13.47
CA ARG A 89 -10.94 -7.66 12.57
C ARG A 89 -10.92 -7.20 11.12
N GLY A 90 -11.12 -5.90 10.87
CA GLY A 90 -11.03 -5.30 9.54
C GLY A 90 -9.63 -5.41 8.94
N ILE A 91 -8.59 -5.14 9.73
CA ILE A 91 -7.18 -5.30 9.36
C ILE A 91 -6.91 -6.75 8.96
N ILE A 92 -7.26 -7.73 9.81
CA ILE A 92 -7.08 -9.16 9.50
C ILE A 92 -7.75 -9.50 8.17
N HIS A 93 -9.01 -9.11 7.99
CA HIS A 93 -9.77 -9.44 6.80
C HIS A 93 -9.19 -8.80 5.52
N ASN A 94 -8.91 -7.50 5.56
CA ASN A 94 -8.41 -6.75 4.40
C ASN A 94 -6.97 -7.17 4.04
N GLN A 95 -6.07 -7.24 5.03
CA GLN A 95 -4.67 -7.57 4.78
C GLN A 95 -4.46 -9.05 4.41
N THR A 96 -5.34 -9.97 4.85
CA THR A 96 -5.33 -11.36 4.34
C THR A 96 -5.59 -11.40 2.82
N PHE A 97 -6.52 -10.58 2.35
CA PHE A 97 -6.81 -10.48 0.92
C PHE A 97 -5.64 -9.83 0.15
N GLU A 98 -5.02 -8.79 0.71
CA GLU A 98 -3.83 -8.16 0.14
C GLU A 98 -2.63 -9.12 0.06
N ILE A 99 -2.40 -9.97 1.07
CA ILE A 99 -1.42 -11.07 0.99
C ILE A 99 -1.74 -11.99 -0.19
N SER A 100 -3.01 -12.39 -0.35
CA SER A 100 -3.42 -13.23 -1.49
C SER A 100 -3.20 -12.55 -2.85
N MET A 101 -3.38 -11.23 -2.92
CA MET A 101 -3.08 -10.43 -4.11
C MET A 101 -1.57 -10.44 -4.41
N LEU A 102 -0.74 -10.23 -3.39
CA LEU A 102 0.72 -10.26 -3.49
C LEU A 102 1.24 -11.65 -3.91
N ASP A 103 0.70 -12.73 -3.34
CA ASP A 103 1.01 -14.12 -3.73
C ASP A 103 0.70 -14.37 -5.20
N LYS A 104 -0.44 -13.87 -5.68
CA LYS A 104 -0.83 -14.03 -7.08
C LYS A 104 0.07 -13.24 -8.01
N VAL A 105 0.43 -12.01 -7.67
CA VAL A 105 1.37 -11.24 -8.51
C VAL A 105 2.72 -11.94 -8.56
N GLU A 106 3.28 -12.36 -7.42
CA GLU A 106 4.55 -13.10 -7.38
C GLU A 106 4.52 -14.34 -8.29
N SER A 107 3.48 -15.17 -8.17
CA SER A 107 3.36 -16.39 -8.99
C SER A 107 3.32 -16.14 -10.50
N HIS A 108 2.92 -14.93 -10.91
CA HIS A 108 2.94 -14.56 -12.33
C HIS A 108 4.28 -14.01 -12.76
N ILE A 109 4.98 -13.29 -11.88
CA ILE A 109 6.19 -12.56 -12.25
C ILE A 109 7.48 -13.32 -11.98
N ASP A 110 7.50 -14.34 -11.11
CA ASP A 110 8.71 -15.08 -10.75
C ASP A 110 9.29 -15.90 -11.93
N ASP A 111 8.42 -16.43 -12.79
CA ASP A 111 8.80 -17.30 -13.92
C ASP A 111 9.33 -16.55 -15.16
N PHE A 112 9.38 -15.21 -15.13
CA PHE A 112 9.88 -14.46 -16.28
C PHE A 112 11.37 -14.70 -16.50
N SER A 113 11.71 -15.13 -17.71
CA SER A 113 13.10 -15.25 -18.17
C SER A 113 13.44 -14.12 -19.13
N PHE A 114 14.50 -13.37 -18.83
CA PHE A 114 14.95 -12.25 -19.65
C PHE A 114 16.21 -12.62 -20.43
N THR A 115 16.31 -12.15 -21.67
CA THR A 115 17.55 -12.20 -22.47
C THR A 115 18.09 -10.78 -22.65
N GLY A 116 19.03 -10.40 -21.80
CA GLY A 116 19.45 -9.00 -21.65
C GLY A 116 18.29 -8.12 -21.15
N ASP A 117 18.26 -6.85 -21.55
CA ASP A 117 17.23 -5.88 -21.13
C ASP A 117 15.96 -5.90 -21.99
N ARG A 118 15.75 -6.96 -22.78
CA ARG A 118 14.59 -7.03 -23.68
C ARG A 118 13.30 -7.17 -22.88
N PRO A 119 12.31 -6.27 -23.07
CA PRO A 119 11.03 -6.41 -22.41
C PRO A 119 10.30 -7.68 -22.87
N VAL A 120 9.76 -8.44 -21.92
CA VAL A 120 8.94 -9.63 -22.16
C VAL A 120 7.49 -9.30 -21.84
N ARG A 121 6.57 -9.69 -22.73
CA ARG A 121 5.14 -9.56 -22.45
C ARG A 121 4.66 -10.79 -21.69
N GLY A 122 3.98 -10.59 -20.57
CA GLY A 122 3.40 -11.69 -19.82
C GLY A 122 2.33 -11.22 -18.83
N GLN A 123 1.78 -12.17 -18.09
CA GLN A 123 0.80 -11.88 -17.04
C GLN A 123 1.53 -11.27 -15.84
N ILE A 124 0.97 -10.21 -15.26
CA ILE A 124 1.56 -9.48 -14.12
C ILE A 124 0.58 -9.32 -12.94
N ALA A 125 -0.66 -9.82 -13.09
CA ALA A 125 -1.69 -9.86 -12.05
C ALA A 125 -2.83 -10.83 -12.42
N THR A 126 -3.76 -11.11 -11.48
CA THR A 126 -4.89 -12.04 -11.70
C THR A 126 -6.23 -11.33 -11.83
N ARG A 127 -6.90 -11.48 -12.99
CA ARG A 127 -8.21 -10.86 -13.23
C ARG A 127 -9.28 -11.34 -12.28
N GLY A 128 -9.95 -10.38 -11.64
CA GLY A 128 -11.16 -10.61 -10.87
C GLY A 128 -10.93 -11.43 -9.60
N LEU A 129 -9.73 -11.37 -9.01
CA LEU A 129 -9.41 -12.12 -7.79
C LEU A 129 -10.39 -11.82 -6.65
N ALA A 130 -10.82 -10.56 -6.51
CA ALA A 130 -11.85 -10.17 -5.54
C ALA A 130 -13.19 -10.89 -5.78
N GLN A 131 -13.63 -11.01 -7.04
CA GLN A 131 -14.86 -11.75 -7.39
C GLN A 131 -14.68 -13.25 -7.17
N GLN A 132 -13.53 -13.82 -7.53
CA GLN A 132 -13.24 -15.23 -7.33
C GLN A 132 -13.28 -15.61 -5.85
N GLN A 133 -12.72 -14.77 -4.98
CA GLN A 133 -12.71 -14.97 -3.53
C GLN A 133 -13.96 -14.43 -2.84
N GLN A 134 -14.93 -13.89 -3.59
CA GLN A 134 -16.11 -13.20 -3.05
C GLN A 134 -15.74 -12.14 -1.99
N PHE A 135 -14.58 -11.51 -2.17
CA PHE A 135 -14.03 -10.56 -1.23
C PHE A 135 -14.89 -9.29 -1.21
N LYS A 136 -15.38 -8.98 -0.01
CA LYS A 136 -15.98 -7.70 0.31
C LYS A 136 -15.11 -7.05 1.34
N ARG A 137 -14.69 -5.84 1.06
CA ARG A 137 -13.79 -5.12 1.94
C ARG A 137 -14.48 -4.81 3.28
N ALA A 138 -13.76 -5.02 4.37
CA ALA A 138 -14.24 -4.60 5.68
C ALA A 138 -14.21 -3.06 5.76
N PRO A 139 -15.33 -2.41 6.15
CA PRO A 139 -15.39 -0.96 6.23
C PRO A 139 -14.59 -0.45 7.44
N MET A 140 -14.09 0.79 7.32
CA MET A 140 -13.58 1.52 8.47
C MET A 140 -14.68 1.68 9.54
N PRO A 141 -14.35 1.55 10.84
CA PRO A 141 -15.30 1.87 11.90
C PRO A 141 -15.79 3.32 11.75
N GLY A 142 -17.11 3.49 11.67
CA GLY A 142 -17.75 4.77 11.43
C GLY A 142 -18.03 5.56 12.72
N PRO A 143 -18.62 6.77 12.61
CA PRO A 143 -18.98 7.58 13.77
C PRO A 143 -19.90 6.87 14.77
N LEU A 144 -20.83 6.04 14.27
CA LEU A 144 -21.72 5.22 15.11
C LEU A 144 -20.94 4.15 15.90
N ASP A 145 -19.96 3.51 15.28
CA ASP A 145 -19.09 2.52 15.93
C ASP A 145 -18.20 3.19 16.99
N MET A 146 -17.72 4.40 16.72
CA MET A 146 -16.96 5.18 17.69
C MET A 146 -17.81 5.62 18.89
N TRP A 147 -19.10 5.89 18.68
CA TRP A 147 -20.05 6.20 19.76
C TRP A 147 -20.38 4.94 20.58
N ALA A 148 -20.69 3.82 19.92
CA ALA A 148 -20.98 2.55 20.57
C ALA A 148 -19.76 1.97 21.33
N GLY A 149 -18.55 2.26 20.83
CA GLY A 149 -17.28 1.89 21.46
C GLY A 149 -16.83 2.79 22.62
N SER A 150 -17.70 3.62 23.18
CA SER A 150 -17.39 4.59 24.25
C SER A 150 -17.01 3.97 25.62
N ARG A 151 -16.68 2.68 25.68
CA ARG A 151 -16.06 2.09 26.87
C ARG A 151 -14.71 2.77 27.11
N ALA A 152 -14.29 2.79 28.38
CA ALA A 152 -12.99 3.30 28.76
C ALA A 152 -11.89 2.60 27.94
N VAL A 153 -11.02 3.40 27.31
CA VAL A 153 -9.84 2.91 26.60
C VAL A 153 -8.88 2.35 27.65
N SER A 154 -8.46 1.09 27.50
CA SER A 154 -7.52 0.45 28.41
C SER A 154 -6.07 0.80 28.06
N ALA A 155 -5.14 0.48 28.97
CA ALA A 155 -3.71 0.56 28.66
C ALA A 155 -3.32 -0.36 27.49
N GLU A 156 -4.00 -1.50 27.36
CA GLU A 156 -3.77 -2.45 26.26
C GLU A 156 -4.28 -1.90 24.92
N ASP A 157 -5.43 -1.24 24.90
CA ASP A 157 -5.93 -0.58 23.70
C ASP A 157 -4.93 0.48 23.20
N VAL A 158 -4.34 1.26 24.12
CA VAL A 158 -3.29 2.23 23.79
C VAL A 158 -2.03 1.53 23.27
N ARG A 159 -1.63 0.41 23.88
CA ARG A 159 -0.44 -0.36 23.50
C ARG A 159 -0.57 -0.90 22.08
N PHE A 160 -1.68 -1.58 21.77
CA PHE A 160 -1.97 -2.05 20.42
C PHE A 160 -2.03 -0.89 19.41
N ALA A 161 -2.79 0.17 19.71
CA ALA A 161 -2.93 1.31 18.80
C ALA A 161 -1.58 1.96 18.47
N LYS A 162 -0.71 2.15 19.46
CA LYS A 162 0.64 2.71 19.24
C LYS A 162 1.53 1.77 18.44
N ALA A 163 1.52 0.46 18.74
CA ALA A 163 2.30 -0.53 17.99
C ALA A 163 1.84 -0.60 16.53
N MET A 164 0.52 -0.64 16.29
CA MET A 164 -0.03 -0.71 14.95
C MET A 164 0.15 0.60 14.17
N ILE A 165 0.19 1.78 14.82
CA ILE A 165 0.60 3.03 14.16
C ILE A 165 2.03 2.92 13.62
N ILE A 166 2.98 2.46 14.43
CA ILE A 166 4.39 2.29 14.00
C ILE A 166 4.48 1.33 12.81
N HIS A 167 3.74 0.23 12.89
CA HIS A 167 3.66 -0.75 11.81
C HIS A 167 3.09 -0.12 10.52
N HIS A 168 1.95 0.57 10.62
CA HIS A 168 1.30 1.20 9.47
C HIS A 168 2.17 2.29 8.83
N GLU A 169 2.86 3.10 9.62
CA GLU A 169 3.83 4.08 9.10
C GLU A 169 4.91 3.42 8.23
N GLY A 170 5.36 2.21 8.59
CA GLY A 170 6.23 1.41 7.75
C GLY A 170 5.61 1.04 6.40
N ALA A 171 4.38 0.56 6.40
CA ALA A 171 3.68 0.25 5.15
C ALA A 171 3.48 1.49 4.26
N LEU A 172 3.22 2.67 4.84
CA LEU A 172 3.18 3.92 4.09
C LEU A 172 4.52 4.23 3.43
N ASP A 173 5.64 4.05 4.14
CA ASP A 173 6.98 4.25 3.60
C ASP A 173 7.28 3.30 2.43
N MET A 174 6.96 2.01 2.56
CA MET A 174 7.14 1.04 1.47
C MET A 174 6.26 1.34 0.25
N ALA A 175 4.99 1.71 0.45
CA ALA A 175 4.08 2.06 -0.62
C ALA A 175 4.56 3.31 -1.38
N ASN A 176 5.03 4.34 -0.65
CA ASN A 176 5.62 5.53 -1.26
C ASN A 176 6.92 5.21 -2.01
N ALA A 177 7.80 4.39 -1.43
CA ALA A 177 9.04 3.98 -2.09
C ALA A 177 8.77 3.24 -3.41
N TYR A 178 7.80 2.32 -3.43
CA TYR A 178 7.39 1.62 -4.65
C TYR A 178 6.79 2.58 -5.68
N LEU A 179 5.93 3.52 -5.27
CA LEU A 179 5.36 4.51 -6.18
C LEU A 179 6.42 5.47 -6.77
N ALA A 180 7.51 5.71 -6.05
CA ALA A 180 8.62 6.56 -6.47
C ALA A 180 9.66 5.84 -7.35
N ASP A 181 9.73 4.51 -7.34
CA ASP A 181 10.69 3.75 -8.14
C ASP A 181 10.34 3.86 -9.64
N PRO A 182 11.24 4.39 -10.50
CA PRO A 182 11.00 4.45 -11.95
C PRO A 182 10.86 3.06 -12.60
N ASN A 183 11.34 2.00 -11.94
CA ASN A 183 11.21 0.62 -12.39
C ASN A 183 9.91 -0.04 -11.89
N ALA A 184 9.19 0.53 -10.93
CA ALA A 184 7.86 0.05 -10.57
C ALA A 184 6.90 0.36 -11.72
N ASN A 185 6.53 -0.64 -12.53
CA ASN A 185 5.64 -0.46 -13.67
C ASN A 185 4.39 -1.34 -13.62
N ASN A 186 4.22 -2.12 -12.55
CA ASN A 186 3.04 -2.93 -12.37
C ASN A 186 1.88 -2.07 -11.85
N GLY A 187 0.97 -1.73 -12.77
CA GLY A 187 -0.20 -0.90 -12.46
C GLY A 187 -1.08 -1.49 -11.36
N TYR A 188 -1.10 -2.83 -11.20
CA TYR A 188 -1.84 -3.48 -10.12
C TYR A 188 -1.24 -3.18 -8.75
N LEU A 189 0.08 -3.35 -8.60
CA LEU A 189 0.80 -3.04 -7.35
C LEU A 189 0.79 -1.53 -7.05
N LYS A 190 0.80 -0.66 -8.06
CA LYS A 190 0.63 0.80 -7.85
C LYS A 190 -0.76 1.14 -7.31
N LEU A 191 -1.81 0.53 -7.85
CA LEU A 191 -3.16 0.75 -7.35
C LEU A 191 -3.31 0.22 -5.92
N MET A 192 -2.74 -0.96 -5.62
CA MET A 192 -2.67 -1.49 -4.26
C MET A 192 -1.92 -0.53 -3.32
N SER A 193 -0.78 0.02 -3.75
CA SER A 193 -0.01 0.99 -2.95
C SER A 193 -0.85 2.23 -2.61
N LEU A 194 -1.63 2.74 -3.57
CA LEU A 194 -2.54 3.86 -3.33
C LEU A 194 -3.71 3.50 -2.40
N ASP A 195 -4.21 2.25 -2.43
CA ASP A 195 -5.18 1.76 -1.43
C ASP A 195 -4.53 1.72 -0.05
N ILE A 196 -3.37 1.07 0.10
CA ILE A 196 -2.60 0.99 1.35
C ILE A 196 -2.41 2.38 1.96
N LEU A 197 -1.95 3.36 1.17
CA LEU A 197 -1.77 4.74 1.64
C LEU A 197 -3.06 5.32 2.23
N ARG A 198 -4.14 5.35 1.44
CA ARG A 198 -5.42 5.91 1.87
C ARG A 198 -5.95 5.22 3.13
N ASP A 199 -5.86 3.90 3.15
CA ASP A 199 -6.54 3.08 4.14
C ASP A 199 -5.81 3.12 5.47
N GLN A 200 -4.50 2.93 5.43
CA GLN A 200 -3.68 2.94 6.63
C GLN A 200 -3.56 4.33 7.24
N GLU A 201 -3.61 5.41 6.44
CA GLU A 201 -3.75 6.79 6.96
C GLU A 201 -5.05 6.96 7.77
N MET A 202 -6.19 6.51 7.25
CA MET A 202 -7.47 6.56 7.99
C MET A 202 -7.43 5.72 9.26
N GLU A 203 -6.78 4.56 9.23
CA GLU A 203 -6.62 3.68 10.39
C GLU A 203 -5.70 4.31 11.45
N ILE A 204 -4.60 4.95 11.04
CA ILE A 204 -3.71 5.72 11.92
C ILE A 204 -4.49 6.85 12.61
N ASP A 205 -5.30 7.61 11.87
CA ASP A 205 -6.08 8.71 12.44
C ASP A 205 -7.12 8.22 13.45
N LEU A 206 -7.79 7.11 13.15
CA LEU A 206 -8.71 6.46 14.09
C LEU A 206 -7.98 6.03 15.37
N MET A 207 -6.82 5.38 15.24
CA MET A 207 -6.02 4.92 16.38
C MET A 207 -5.53 6.10 17.23
N LYS A 208 -5.05 7.18 16.61
CA LYS A 208 -4.67 8.44 17.29
C LYS A 208 -5.86 9.04 18.06
N SER A 209 -7.04 9.05 17.45
CA SER A 209 -8.28 9.50 18.09
C SER A 209 -8.66 8.67 19.31
N ILE A 210 -8.51 7.34 19.24
CA ILE A 210 -8.76 6.44 20.37
C ILE A 210 -7.75 6.66 21.49
N ILE A 211 -6.45 6.79 21.17
CA ILE A 211 -5.40 7.10 22.16
C ILE A 211 -5.72 8.41 22.90
N GLY A 212 -6.21 9.43 22.20
CA GLY A 212 -6.61 10.72 22.81
C GLY A 212 -7.77 10.62 23.82
N LYS A 213 -8.54 9.52 23.80
CA LYS A 213 -9.63 9.27 24.76
C LYS A 213 -9.17 8.51 26.01
N TYR A 214 -7.91 8.08 26.06
CA TYR A 214 -7.32 7.42 27.22
C TYR A 214 -7.31 8.34 28.44
N LYS A 215 -7.72 7.83 29.61
CA LYS A 215 -7.80 8.62 30.85
C LYS A 215 -6.48 8.72 31.59
N GLY A 216 -5.56 7.79 31.35
CA GLY A 216 -4.17 7.88 31.82
C GLY A 216 -3.32 8.71 30.87
N ASN A 217 -2.01 8.72 31.10
CA ASN A 217 -1.05 9.36 30.22
C ASN A 217 -0.52 8.36 29.17
N PRO A 218 -0.80 8.55 27.85
CA PRO A 218 -0.35 7.61 26.81
C PRO A 218 1.19 7.47 26.68
N ASN A 219 1.95 8.42 27.21
CA ASN A 219 3.42 8.38 27.18
C ASN A 219 4.01 7.38 28.18
N ASP A 220 3.24 6.98 29.18
CA ASP A 220 3.65 5.99 30.18
C ASP A 220 3.52 4.56 29.63
N ILE A 221 2.69 4.36 28.60
CA ILE A 221 2.55 3.08 27.91
C ILE A 221 3.70 2.91 26.92
N LYS A 222 4.72 2.13 27.29
CA LYS A 222 5.85 1.80 26.42
C LYS A 222 5.50 0.67 25.46
N ILE A 223 6.03 0.74 24.23
CA ILE A 223 5.89 -0.31 23.22
C ILE A 223 7.17 -1.14 23.25
N ASP A 224 7.01 -2.43 23.46
CA ASP A 224 8.12 -3.38 23.34
C ASP A 224 8.34 -3.66 21.85
N PRO A 225 9.58 -3.60 21.32
CA PRO A 225 9.87 -3.97 19.94
C PRO A 225 9.31 -5.33 19.52
N SER A 226 9.19 -6.29 20.45
CA SER A 226 8.63 -7.62 20.16
C SER A 226 7.15 -7.61 19.80
N MET A 227 6.45 -6.47 19.99
CA MET A 227 5.04 -6.31 19.64
C MET A 227 4.84 -5.88 18.19
N VAL A 228 5.88 -5.40 17.51
CA VAL A 228 5.78 -4.89 16.14
C VAL A 228 6.34 -5.95 15.20
N HIS A 229 5.49 -6.91 14.87
CA HIS A 229 5.83 -8.05 14.01
C HIS A 229 6.00 -7.62 12.55
N GLY A 230 6.79 -8.36 11.76
CA GLY A 230 6.86 -8.16 10.29
C GLY A 230 7.73 -6.98 9.81
N MET A 231 8.49 -6.34 10.71
CA MET A 231 9.31 -5.16 10.39
C MET A 231 10.77 -5.47 9.99
N ASP A 232 11.20 -6.74 10.03
CA ASP A 232 12.61 -7.12 9.83
C ASP A 232 13.12 -6.83 8.41
N HIS A 233 12.23 -6.80 7.43
CA HIS A 233 12.56 -6.62 6.00
C HIS A 233 12.46 -5.18 5.52
N MET A 234 12.20 -4.22 6.42
CA MET A 234 12.09 -2.79 6.10
C MET A 234 13.43 -2.13 5.74
N MET A 235 14.53 -2.84 5.98
CA MET A 235 15.89 -2.30 5.93
C MET A 235 16.64 -2.63 4.64
N HIS A 236 16.17 -2.22 3.45
CA HIS A 236 17.05 -2.13 2.25
C HIS A 236 16.64 -1.08 1.19
N GLY A 237 15.76 -0.11 1.51
CA GLY A 237 15.29 0.88 0.53
C GLY A 237 15.76 2.33 0.71
N SER A 238 16.20 2.73 1.91
CA SER A 238 16.33 4.17 2.26
C SER A 238 17.68 4.57 2.87
N ALA A 239 18.81 4.03 2.41
CA ALA A 239 20.13 4.68 2.62
C ALA A 239 21.24 4.04 1.79
N ALA A 240 21.56 4.60 0.61
CA ALA A 240 22.93 4.63 0.05
C ALA A 240 23.02 5.48 -1.23
N GLN A 241 22.65 6.76 -1.16
CA GLN A 241 23.24 7.78 -2.03
C GLN A 241 23.57 9.01 -1.18
N ALA A 242 24.54 8.82 -0.27
CA ALA A 242 25.33 9.92 0.26
C ALA A 242 26.57 10.08 -0.64
N ALA A 243 26.88 11.33 -0.95
CA ALA A 243 27.83 11.85 -1.93
C ALA A 243 29.25 11.22 -1.92
N PRO A 244 30.00 11.32 -3.04
CA PRO A 244 31.37 10.82 -3.11
C PRO A 244 32.28 11.63 -2.18
N GLU A 245 32.95 10.92 -1.27
CA GLU A 245 33.99 11.47 -0.41
C GLU A 245 35.18 11.88 -1.31
N LYS A 246 35.45 13.19 -1.34
CA LYS A 246 36.67 13.74 -1.95
C LYS A 246 37.86 13.29 -1.12
N SER A 247 38.59 12.28 -1.59
CA SER A 247 39.94 12.03 -1.10
C SER A 247 40.87 13.10 -1.68
N GLN A 248 41.31 13.98 -0.80
CA GLN A 248 42.34 14.99 -1.03
C GLN A 248 43.70 14.32 -1.11
N HIS A 249 44.50 14.74 -2.08
CA HIS A 249 45.95 14.62 -2.09
C HIS A 249 46.55 15.00 -0.72
N HIS A 250 47.49 14.21 -0.20
CA HIS A 250 48.68 14.74 0.47
C HIS A 250 49.81 13.69 0.51
N HIS A 251 50.93 14.08 -0.11
CA HIS A 251 52.31 13.61 -0.01
C HIS A 251 52.74 12.28 -0.63
#